data_AF-A0A7J4EQF5-F1
#
_entry.id   AF-A0A7J4EQF5-F1
#
_cell.length_a   1.000
_cell.length_b   1.000
_cell.length_c   1.000
_cell.angle_alpha   90.00
_cell.angle_beta   90.00
_cell.angle_gamma   90.00
#
_symmetry.space_group_name_H-M   'P 1'
#
loop_
_entity.id
_entity.type
_entity.pdbx_description
1 polymer ?
#
loop_
_entity_poly.entity_id
_entity_poly.type
_entity_poly.pdbx_seq_one_letter_code
_entity_poly.pdbx_strand_id
1 'polypeptide(L)'
;MKTEIIAHCINTTILNGDAFLSEMREIADKAFITAYQTFWDWADNSFSTETLVESSPYDCPLPFFQFLVASNGECSICCRDIHLKNSVGSISNQSVKEMWLSEKANQFRLDMLDRNKRKTYCTDCFANHYIEPHQLDLQIYRKKQWLVDRNI
;
A
#
# COMPACT_ATOMS: atom_id res chain seq x y z
N MET A 1 -14.10 20.88 -9.57
CA MET A 1 -13.08 19.83 -9.36
C MET A 1 -12.36 19.66 -10.70
N LYS A 2 -11.07 19.94 -10.77
CA LYS A 2 -10.30 19.88 -12.03
C LYS A 2 -9.80 18.44 -12.17
N THR A 3 -10.05 17.80 -13.31
CA THR A 3 -9.51 16.46 -13.61
C THR A 3 -8.03 16.60 -13.94
N GLU A 4 -7.20 15.78 -13.32
CA GLU A 4 -5.75 15.69 -13.55
C GLU A 4 -5.44 14.36 -14.25
N ILE A 5 -4.61 14.40 -15.29
CA ILE A 5 -4.16 13.24 -16.05
C ILE A 5 -2.74 12.89 -15.58
N ILE A 6 -2.57 11.66 -15.07
CA ILE A 6 -1.29 11.16 -14.56
C ILE A 6 -0.87 9.96 -15.43
N ALA A 7 0.32 10.05 -16.03
CA ALA A 7 0.96 8.96 -16.76
C ALA A 7 2.02 8.28 -15.89
N HIS A 8 2.01 6.94 -15.85
CA HIS A 8 2.95 6.17 -15.05
C HIS A 8 3.44 4.94 -15.81
N CYS A 9 4.75 4.70 -15.76
CA CYS A 9 5.39 3.57 -16.39
C CYS A 9 6.23 2.78 -15.38
N ILE A 10 6.03 1.46 -15.33
CA ILE A 10 6.90 0.52 -14.62
C ILE A 10 7.95 0.00 -15.61
N ASN A 11 9.20 0.43 -15.45
CA ASN A 11 10.29 0.12 -16.37
C ASN A 11 11.00 -1.19 -15.98
N THR A 12 10.75 -2.27 -16.71
CA THR A 12 11.35 -3.60 -16.55
C THR A 12 12.72 -3.75 -17.21
N THR A 13 13.53 -2.68 -17.29
CA THR A 13 14.85 -2.57 -17.97
C THR A 13 14.84 -2.47 -19.51
N ILE A 14 13.67 -2.52 -20.16
CA ILE A 14 13.57 -2.53 -21.64
C ILE A 14 13.13 -1.17 -22.21
N LEU A 15 12.56 -0.29 -21.38
CA LEU A 15 12.01 0.99 -21.85
C LEU A 15 13.04 2.13 -21.73
N ASN A 16 13.16 2.91 -22.81
CA ASN A 16 13.85 4.20 -22.78
C ASN A 16 12.98 5.20 -22.00
N GLY A 17 13.36 5.45 -20.75
CA GLY A 17 12.58 6.31 -19.85
C GLY A 17 12.48 7.76 -20.32
N ASP A 18 13.53 8.29 -20.95
CA ASP A 18 13.55 9.68 -21.41
C ASP A 18 12.54 9.89 -22.55
N ALA A 19 12.42 8.91 -23.45
CA ALA A 19 11.42 8.94 -24.52
C ALA A 19 9.99 8.94 -23.95
N PHE A 20 9.71 8.06 -22.97
CA PHE A 20 8.40 8.03 -22.30
C PHE A 20 8.06 9.36 -21.62
N LEU A 21 9.01 9.95 -20.88
CA LEU A 21 8.77 11.22 -20.20
C LEU A 21 8.56 12.36 -21.20
N SER A 22 9.28 12.37 -22.33
CA SER A 22 9.11 13.39 -23.37
C SER A 22 7.71 13.34 -23.97
N GLU A 23 7.22 12.14 -24.31
CA GLU A 23 5.89 11.96 -24.92
C GLU A 23 4.77 12.26 -23.91
N MET A 24 4.89 11.75 -22.68
CA MET A 24 3.81 11.87 -21.70
C MET A 24 3.67 13.27 -21.10
N ARG A 25 4.74 14.09 -21.08
CA ARG A 25 4.66 15.49 -20.63
C ARG A 25 3.77 16.37 -21.51
N GLU A 26 3.53 15.98 -22.76
CA GLU A 26 2.62 16.71 -23.65
C GLU A 26 1.13 16.39 -23.41
N ILE A 27 0.86 15.24 -22.78
CA ILE A 27 -0.49 14.64 -22.69
C ILE A 27 -0.99 14.61 -21.24
N ALA A 28 -0.09 14.42 -20.28
CA ALA A 28 -0.40 14.27 -18.87
C ALA A 28 0.10 15.49 -18.07
N ASP A 29 -0.68 15.89 -17.06
CA ASP A 29 -0.27 16.90 -16.08
C ASP A 29 0.94 16.44 -15.26
N LYS A 30 1.11 15.12 -15.09
CA LYS A 30 2.25 14.49 -14.41
C LYS A 30 2.68 13.20 -15.11
N ALA A 31 3.98 12.94 -15.16
CA ALA A 31 4.54 11.70 -15.71
C ALA A 31 5.63 11.14 -14.78
N PHE A 32 5.57 9.84 -14.47
CA PHE A 32 6.54 9.16 -13.59
C PHE A 32 7.02 7.84 -14.17
N ILE A 33 8.27 7.49 -13.87
CA ILE A 33 8.83 6.17 -14.13
C ILE A 33 9.27 5.56 -12.81
N THR A 34 8.88 4.32 -12.59
CA THR A 34 9.38 3.49 -11.49
C THR A 34 10.09 2.28 -12.07
N ALA A 35 11.26 1.93 -11.55
CA ALA A 35 11.90 0.67 -11.93
C ALA A 35 10.98 -0.52 -11.59
N TYR A 36 10.98 -1.56 -12.43
CA TYR A 36 10.35 -2.82 -12.06
C TYR A 36 11.08 -3.40 -10.87
N GLN A 37 10.32 -3.77 -9.85
CA GLN A 37 10.88 -4.24 -8.60
C GLN A 37 10.36 -5.63 -8.29
N THR A 38 11.29 -6.53 -8.03
CA THR A 38 11.03 -7.81 -7.42
C THR A 38 11.19 -7.69 -5.91
N PHE A 39 10.64 -8.66 -5.17
CA PHE A 39 10.87 -8.77 -3.73
C PHE A 39 12.37 -8.90 -3.38
N TRP A 40 13.20 -9.36 -4.32
CA TRP A 40 14.64 -9.62 -4.13
C TRP A 40 15.51 -8.37 -4.21
N ASP A 41 15.16 -7.40 -5.05
CA ASP A 41 15.92 -6.14 -5.23
C ASP A 41 15.93 -5.26 -3.95
N TRP A 42 15.10 -5.60 -2.97
CA TRP A 42 15.08 -4.96 -1.66
C TRP A 42 15.93 -5.69 -0.61
N ALA A 43 16.03 -7.02 -0.70
CA ALA A 43 16.78 -7.83 0.27
C ALA A 43 18.30 -7.56 0.21
N ASP A 44 18.79 -7.04 -0.92
CA ASP A 44 20.20 -6.77 -1.17
C ASP A 44 20.60 -5.29 -1.10
N ASN A 45 19.67 -4.38 -0.75
CA ASN A 45 19.92 -2.94 -0.72
C ASN A 45 20.55 -2.38 -2.01
N SER A 46 20.30 -2.99 -3.18
CA SER A 46 20.78 -2.49 -4.48
C SER A 46 20.14 -1.15 -4.91
N PHE A 47 19.40 -0.50 -4.02
CA PHE A 47 18.71 0.76 -4.23
C PHE A 47 19.67 1.96 -4.13
N SER A 48 19.90 2.64 -5.25
CA SER A 48 20.39 4.02 -5.26
C SER A 48 19.25 4.97 -4.87
N THR A 49 19.33 5.51 -3.66
CA THR A 49 18.42 6.49 -3.03
C THR A 49 18.52 7.90 -3.66
N GLU A 50 18.37 8.07 -4.97
CA GLU A 50 18.48 9.41 -5.58
C GLU A 50 17.15 10.06 -5.96
N THR A 51 16.02 9.39 -5.76
CA THR A 51 14.73 10.06 -5.90
C THR A 51 13.91 9.86 -4.64
N LEU A 52 13.97 10.88 -3.78
CA LEU A 52 13.04 11.10 -2.69
C LEU A 52 11.62 11.12 -3.28
N VAL A 53 11.00 9.95 -3.34
CA VAL A 53 9.56 9.85 -3.60
C VAL A 53 8.90 10.45 -2.37
N GLU A 54 8.45 11.71 -2.50
CA GLU A 54 7.58 12.35 -1.54
C GLU A 54 6.52 11.35 -1.09
N SER A 55 6.32 11.23 0.22
CA SER A 55 5.40 10.26 0.82
C SER A 55 4.10 10.19 0.03
N SER A 56 3.76 9.01 -0.48
CA SER A 56 2.56 8.82 -1.29
C SER A 56 1.36 9.45 -0.56
N PRO A 57 0.59 10.34 -1.22
CA PRO A 57 -0.56 10.98 -0.59
C PRO A 57 -1.70 9.99 -0.31
N TYR A 58 -1.56 8.73 -0.74
CA TYR A 58 -2.59 7.71 -0.71
C TYR A 58 -2.52 6.83 0.55
N ASP A 59 -3.69 6.32 0.96
CA ASP A 59 -3.81 5.42 2.10
C ASP A 59 -3.52 3.97 1.67
N CYS A 60 -2.80 3.22 2.49
CA CYS A 60 -2.48 1.82 2.18
C CYS A 60 -3.76 0.97 2.14
N PRO A 61 -4.06 0.29 1.01
CA PRO A 61 -5.25 -0.55 0.90
C PRO A 61 -5.14 -1.93 1.51
N LEU A 62 -3.92 -2.46 1.63
CA LEU A 62 -3.70 -3.87 1.93
C LEU A 62 -4.41 -4.34 3.19
N PRO A 63 -4.52 -3.55 4.27
CA PRO A 63 -5.25 -3.93 5.48
C PRO A 63 -6.75 -4.23 5.28
N PHE A 64 -7.31 -3.84 4.14
CA PHE A 64 -8.71 -4.07 3.78
C PHE A 64 -8.93 -5.26 2.85
N PHE A 65 -7.87 -5.87 2.30
CA PHE A 65 -8.01 -6.96 1.31
C PHE A 65 -7.05 -8.13 1.51
N GLN A 66 -5.96 -7.91 2.24
CA GLN A 66 -4.92 -8.88 2.44
C GLN A 66 -4.95 -9.40 3.88
N PHE A 67 -4.72 -10.69 4.00
CA PHE A 67 -4.51 -11.40 5.24
C PHE A 67 -3.19 -12.17 5.13
N LEU A 68 -2.32 -11.99 6.12
CA LEU A 68 -1.05 -12.68 6.23
C LEU A 68 -1.18 -13.75 7.31
N VAL A 69 -0.80 -14.99 6.96
CA VAL A 69 -0.69 -16.11 7.90
C VAL A 69 0.78 -16.49 7.96
N ALA A 70 1.39 -16.33 9.13
CA ALA A 70 2.77 -16.73 9.38
C ALA A 70 2.88 -18.25 9.53
N SER A 71 4.10 -18.77 9.41
CA SER A 71 4.38 -20.21 9.48
C SER A 71 4.00 -20.85 10.82
N ASN A 72 3.96 -20.07 11.90
CA ASN A 72 3.52 -20.50 13.23
C ASN A 72 1.99 -20.40 13.42
N GLY A 73 1.24 -19.99 12.40
CA GLY A 73 -0.21 -19.83 12.43
C GLY A 73 -0.68 -18.52 13.06
N GLU A 74 0.19 -17.60 13.45
CA GLU A 74 -0.19 -16.23 13.78
C GLU A 74 -0.55 -15.44 12.52
N CYS A 75 -1.43 -14.46 12.67
CA CYS A 75 -2.00 -13.75 11.55
C CYS A 75 -1.89 -12.23 11.70
N SER A 76 -1.66 -11.53 10.60
CA SER A 76 -1.67 -10.07 10.51
C SER A 76 -2.43 -9.61 9.27
N ILE A 77 -2.79 -8.34 9.20
CA ILE A 77 -3.42 -7.72 8.01
C ILE A 77 -2.47 -6.77 7.28
N CYS A 78 -1.19 -6.76 7.66
CA CYS A 78 -0.15 -5.96 7.03
C CYS A 78 0.93 -6.88 6.46
N CYS A 79 1.27 -6.72 5.18
CA CYS A 79 2.32 -7.51 4.52
C CYS A 79 3.72 -7.26 5.09
N ARG A 80 3.93 -6.13 5.77
CA ARG A 80 5.22 -5.75 6.37
C ARG A 80 5.33 -6.13 7.84
N ASP A 81 4.25 -6.59 8.47
CA ASP A 81 4.26 -6.99 9.88
C ASP A 81 4.86 -8.40 10.06
N ILE A 82 6.06 -8.61 9.52
CA ILE A 82 6.80 -9.87 9.55
C ILE A 82 7.18 -10.31 10.96
N HIS A 83 7.24 -9.36 11.89
CA HIS A 83 7.49 -9.58 13.31
C HIS A 83 6.18 -9.71 14.12
N LEU A 84 5.03 -9.66 13.45
CA LEU A 84 3.70 -9.86 14.05
C LEU A 84 3.41 -8.95 15.24
N LYS A 85 3.94 -7.72 15.23
CA LYS A 85 3.72 -6.73 16.30
C LYS A 85 2.25 -6.30 16.36
N ASN A 86 1.54 -6.40 15.25
CA ASN A 86 0.12 -6.07 15.12
C ASN A 86 -0.72 -7.32 14.80
N SER A 87 -0.32 -8.47 15.35
CA SER A 87 -1.02 -9.75 15.22
C SER A 87 -2.51 -9.61 15.58
N VAL A 88 -3.37 -10.04 14.66
CA VAL A 88 -4.84 -9.99 14.80
C VAL A 88 -5.44 -11.29 15.33
N GLY A 89 -4.62 -12.34 15.48
CA GLY A 89 -5.04 -13.62 16.03
C GLY A 89 -4.21 -14.79 15.50
N SER A 90 -4.69 -16.02 15.73
CA SER A 90 -4.09 -17.22 15.18
C SER A 90 -5.15 -18.17 14.61
N ILE A 91 -4.84 -18.76 13.45
CA ILE A 91 -5.70 -19.78 12.81
C ILE A 91 -5.89 -21.04 13.66
N SER A 92 -5.02 -21.29 14.65
CA SER A 92 -5.14 -22.42 15.56
C SER A 92 -6.31 -22.28 16.53
N ASN A 93 -6.75 -21.04 16.79
CA ASN A 93 -7.74 -20.72 17.82
C ASN A 93 -9.03 -20.09 17.25
N GLN A 94 -8.95 -19.46 16.09
CA GLN A 94 -10.02 -18.64 15.52
C GLN A 94 -10.12 -18.84 14.01
N SER A 95 -11.32 -18.71 13.46
CA SER A 95 -11.50 -18.65 12.01
C SER A 95 -10.95 -17.34 11.44
N VAL A 96 -10.56 -17.37 10.17
CA VAL A 96 -10.14 -16.16 9.43
C VAL A 96 -11.21 -15.07 9.50
N LYS A 97 -12.49 -15.43 9.44
CA LYS A 97 -13.60 -14.47 9.53
C LYS A 97 -13.64 -13.77 10.89
N GLU A 98 -13.46 -14.50 11.99
CA GLU A 98 -13.44 -13.92 13.34
C GLU A 98 -12.24 -12.97 13.51
N MET A 99 -11.05 -13.39 13.07
CA MET A 99 -9.86 -12.53 13.11
C MET A 99 -10.01 -11.29 12.21
N TRP A 100 -10.56 -11.45 11.01
CA TRP A 100 -10.79 -10.36 10.06
C TRP A 100 -11.74 -9.29 10.58
N LEU A 101 -12.76 -9.72 11.34
CA LEU A 101 -13.78 -8.85 11.94
C LEU A 101 -13.46 -8.45 13.38
N SER A 102 -12.29 -8.84 13.89
CA SER A 102 -11.87 -8.54 15.25
C SER A 102 -11.68 -7.05 15.47
N GLU A 103 -11.82 -6.62 16.73
CA GLU A 103 -11.56 -5.26 17.15
C GLU A 103 -10.15 -4.80 16.76
N LYS A 104 -9.14 -5.68 16.91
CA LYS A 104 -7.75 -5.37 16.54
C LYS A 104 -7.61 -5.08 15.04
N ALA A 105 -8.23 -5.89 14.19
CA ALA A 105 -8.18 -5.70 12.75
C ALA A 105 -8.90 -4.40 12.33
N ASN A 106 -10.04 -4.10 12.95
CA ASN A 106 -10.79 -2.87 12.69
C ASN A 106 -10.06 -1.63 13.18
N GLN A 107 -9.50 -1.66 14.38
CA GLN A 107 -8.70 -0.55 14.92
C GLN A 107 -7.49 -0.25 14.04
N PHE A 108 -6.79 -1.30 13.58
CA PHE A 108 -5.68 -1.12 12.65
C PHE A 108 -6.14 -0.46 11.34
N ARG A 109 -7.28 -0.86 10.77
CA ARG A 109 -7.85 -0.22 9.57
C ARG A 109 -8.22 1.25 9.82
N LEU A 110 -8.77 1.59 10.98
CA LEU A 110 -9.05 2.97 11.36
C LEU A 110 -7.76 3.79 11.49
N ASP A 111 -6.72 3.22 12.11
CA ASP A 111 -5.42 3.86 12.27
C ASP A 111 -4.72 4.09 10.92
N MET A 112 -4.98 3.26 9.91
CA MET A 112 -4.48 3.45 8.55
C MET A 112 -5.15 4.61 7.79
N LEU A 113 -6.40 4.93 8.15
CA LEU A 113 -7.15 6.06 7.59
C LEU A 113 -6.78 7.39 8.26
N ASP A 114 -6.21 7.35 9.47
CA ASP A 114 -5.65 8.51 10.16
C ASP A 114 -4.17 8.69 9.76
N ARG A 115 -3.85 9.80 9.07
CA ARG A 115 -2.48 10.09 8.61
C ARG A 115 -1.45 10.12 9.74
N ASN A 116 -1.81 10.58 10.93
CA ASN A 116 -0.87 10.70 12.05
C ASN A 116 -0.59 9.33 12.65
N LYS A 117 -1.63 8.51 12.81
CA LYS A 117 -1.48 7.14 13.30
C LYS A 117 -0.81 6.23 12.28
N ARG A 118 -1.15 6.34 10.99
CA ARG A 118 -0.53 5.54 9.93
C ARG A 118 1.00 5.62 9.94
N LYS A 119 1.55 6.82 10.21
CA LYS A 119 3.01 7.02 10.28
C LYS A 119 3.66 6.01 11.23
N THR A 120 3.07 5.71 12.38
CA THR A 120 3.67 4.79 13.37
C THR A 120 3.85 3.36 12.86
N TYR A 121 3.05 2.93 11.87
CA TYR A 121 3.13 1.59 11.27
C TYR A 121 3.96 1.59 9.98
N CYS A 122 3.94 2.70 9.24
CA CYS A 122 4.37 2.72 7.84
C CYS A 122 5.64 3.54 7.57
N THR A 123 6.26 4.20 8.56
CA THR A 123 7.45 5.07 8.33
C THR A 123 8.48 4.48 7.39
N ASP A 124 8.81 3.19 7.56
CA ASP A 124 9.83 2.49 6.77
C ASP A 124 9.22 1.49 5.76
N CYS A 125 7.93 1.64 5.44
CA CYS A 125 7.18 0.71 4.59
C CYS A 125 7.31 1.07 3.12
N PHE A 126 7.74 0.09 2.32
CA PHE A 126 7.78 0.18 0.86
C PHE A 126 6.46 0.64 0.22
N ALA A 127 5.31 0.23 0.75
CA ALA A 127 4.00 0.61 0.24
C ALA A 127 3.71 2.12 0.35
N ASN A 128 4.41 2.88 1.22
CA ASN A 128 4.32 4.35 1.23
C ASN A 128 4.96 5.01 0.00
N HIS A 129 5.74 4.28 -0.79
CA HIS A 129 6.38 4.78 -2.01
C HIS A 129 5.69 4.29 -3.30
N TYR A 130 4.76 3.32 -3.20
CA TYR A 130 4.28 2.53 -4.34
C TYR A 130 2.76 2.39 -4.48
N ILE A 131 1.96 3.13 -3.71
CA ILE A 131 0.52 3.14 -3.97
C ILE A 131 0.25 3.95 -5.24
N GLU A 132 0.06 3.24 -6.35
CA GLU A 132 -0.42 3.82 -7.60
C GLU A 132 -1.82 4.46 -7.38
N PRO A 133 -2.03 5.70 -7.83
CA PRO A 133 -3.31 6.40 -7.75
C PRO A 133 -4.48 5.61 -8.37
N HIS A 134 -4.18 4.90 -9.46
CA HIS A 134 -5.19 4.62 -10.48
C HIS A 134 -6.14 3.45 -10.15
N GLN A 135 -5.81 2.62 -9.15
CA GLN A 135 -6.68 1.51 -8.72
C GLN A 135 -7.30 1.71 -7.33
N LEU A 136 -6.95 2.78 -6.61
CA LEU A 136 -7.17 2.84 -5.17
C LEU A 136 -8.14 3.90 -4.68
N ASP A 137 -8.30 5.01 -5.40
CA ASP A 137 -9.20 6.09 -4.99
C ASP A 137 -10.69 5.66 -4.95
N LEU A 138 -11.15 4.87 -5.92
CA LEU A 138 -12.53 4.35 -5.92
C LEU A 138 -12.77 3.30 -4.83
N GLN A 139 -11.74 2.53 -4.50
CA GLN A 139 -11.84 1.51 -3.46
C GLN A 139 -11.81 2.16 -2.07
N ILE A 140 -10.99 3.19 -1.82
CA ILE A 140 -10.89 3.89 -0.53
C ILE A 140 -12.17 4.64 -0.18
N TYR A 141 -12.82 5.27 -1.17
CA TYR A 141 -14.11 5.94 -0.94
C TYR A 141 -15.23 4.95 -0.57
N ARG A 142 -15.31 3.80 -1.27
CA ARG A 142 -16.21 2.69 -0.90
C ARG A 142 -15.84 2.06 0.45
N LYS A 143 -14.57 2.11 0.86
CA LYS A 143 -14.06 1.56 2.13
C LYS A 143 -14.44 2.37 3.36
N LYS A 144 -14.46 3.72 3.27
CA LYS A 144 -15.04 4.55 4.33
C LYS A 144 -16.51 4.22 4.53
N GLN A 145 -17.25 4.04 3.42
CA GLN A 145 -18.64 3.59 3.47
C GLN A 145 -18.78 2.19 4.10
N TRP A 146 -17.91 1.23 3.77
CA TRP A 146 -17.93 -0.13 4.35
C TRP A 146 -17.75 -0.16 5.88
N LEU A 147 -16.91 0.72 6.44
CA LEU A 147 -16.77 0.87 7.90
C LEU A 147 -18.02 1.51 8.51
N VAL A 148 -18.50 2.60 7.90
CA VAL A 148 -19.72 3.32 8.33
C VAL A 148 -20.95 2.41 8.30
N ASP A 149 -21.13 1.61 7.26
CA ASP A 149 -22.26 0.68 7.10
C ASP A 149 -22.27 -0.42 8.18
N ARG A 150 -21.13 -0.66 8.84
CA ARG A 150 -20.97 -1.63 9.92
C ARG A 150 -20.94 -1.00 11.31
N ASN A 151 -21.10 0.32 11.40
CA ASN A 151 -21.09 1.08 12.64
C ASN A 151 -19.77 0.90 13.44
N ILE A 152 -18.65 0.86 12.70
CA ILE A 152 -17.26 0.80 13.19
C ILE A 152 -16.59 2.13 12.83
#